data_AF-A0AAW4E4X2-F1
#
_entry.id   AF-A0AAW4E4X2-F1
#
_cell.length_a   1.000
_cell.length_b   1.000
_cell.length_c   1.000
_cell.angle_alpha   90.00
_cell.angle_beta   90.00
_cell.angle_gamma   90.00
#
_symmetry.space_group_name_H-M   'P 1'
#
loop_
_entity.id
_entity.type
_entity.pdbx_description
1 polymer ?
#
loop_
_entity_poly.entity_id
_entity_poly.type
_entity_poly.pdbx_seq_one_letter_code
_entity_poly.pdbx_strand_id
1 'polypeptide(L)'
;MISPELSMIQRNKERSALLEAEVAEFLKRGGVIGTLKGFPVRPEPKRYGRMTAPTARPPEPHRRTKEAMRAAAPPPSTQNLPRGHVSDEVVAQIRHMAQTTTITDVGRNTGVSHHMLRKIASEHRFDYKPFDPSPSLACVKAARIDPVTDALNVLRIKEARDRGLSRKAAKDLIGISSTLMERLLKDFAIDYPLHRIRRK
;
A
#
# COMPACT_ATOMS: atom_id res chain seq x y z
N MET A 1 -46.58 -13.45 -7.98
CA MET A 1 -45.58 -12.48 -8.47
C MET A 1 -46.09 -11.94 -9.80
N ILE A 2 -46.46 -10.66 -9.88
CA ILE A 2 -46.95 -10.03 -11.12
C ILE A 2 -45.72 -9.51 -11.88
N SER A 3 -45.53 -9.99 -13.10
CA SER A 3 -44.31 -9.85 -13.89
C SER A 3 -44.00 -8.39 -14.25
N PRO A 4 -42.74 -7.92 -14.13
CA PRO A 4 -42.29 -6.58 -14.54
C PRO A 4 -42.59 -6.21 -16.00
N GLU A 5 -42.72 -7.23 -16.86
CA GLU A 5 -43.00 -7.12 -18.29
C GLU A 5 -44.30 -6.37 -18.61
N LEU A 6 -45.37 -6.60 -17.84
CA LEU A 6 -46.66 -5.95 -18.09
C LEU A 6 -46.60 -4.44 -17.83
N SER A 7 -45.80 -4.01 -16.84
CA SER A 7 -45.59 -2.59 -16.54
C SER A 7 -44.78 -1.87 -17.62
N MET A 8 -43.80 -2.57 -18.23
CA MET A 8 -43.04 -2.01 -19.35
C MET A 8 -43.89 -1.86 -20.60
N ILE A 9 -44.73 -2.84 -20.92
CA ILE A 9 -45.63 -2.78 -22.07
C ILE A 9 -46.61 -1.61 -21.94
N GLN A 10 -47.19 -1.40 -20.75
CA GLN A 10 -48.09 -0.27 -20.49
C GLN A 10 -47.39 1.08 -20.64
N ARG A 11 -46.18 1.25 -20.07
CA ARG A 11 -45.39 2.47 -20.21
C ARG A 11 -44.99 2.76 -21.67
N ASN A 12 -44.67 1.71 -22.44
CA ASN A 12 -44.35 1.86 -23.85
C ASN A 12 -45.58 2.31 -24.66
N LYS A 13 -46.78 1.84 -24.32
CA LYS A 13 -48.03 2.24 -24.96
C LYS A 13 -48.37 3.72 -24.72
N GLU A 14 -48.14 4.21 -23.51
CA GLU A 14 -48.32 5.63 -23.19
C GLU A 14 -47.32 6.50 -23.97
N ARG A 15 -46.04 6.09 -23.99
CA ARG A 15 -44.99 6.79 -24.74
C ARG A 15 -45.24 6.80 -26.25
N SER A 16 -45.73 5.70 -26.83
CA SER A 16 -46.06 5.67 -28.26
C SER A 16 -47.22 6.60 -28.61
N ALA A 17 -48.24 6.67 -27.74
CA ALA A 17 -49.38 7.57 -27.97
C ALA A 17 -48.99 9.05 -27.97
N LEU A 18 -48.09 9.46 -27.06
CA LEU A 18 -47.55 10.83 -27.02
C LEU A 18 -46.75 11.15 -28.29
N LEU A 19 -45.87 10.24 -28.71
CA LEU A 19 -45.07 10.41 -29.93
C LEU A 19 -45.94 10.50 -31.19
N GLU A 20 -47.01 9.72 -31.28
CA GLU A 20 -47.96 9.81 -32.40
C GLU A 20 -48.68 11.16 -32.46
N ALA A 21 -49.05 11.72 -31.31
CA ALA A 21 -49.66 13.05 -31.24
C ALA A 21 -48.69 14.14 -31.71
N GLU A 22 -47.43 14.10 -31.26
CA GLU A 22 -46.39 15.04 -31.70
C GLU A 22 -46.09 14.93 -33.20
N VAL A 23 -46.00 13.70 -33.73
CA VAL A 23 -45.83 13.47 -35.18
C VAL A 23 -47.02 14.02 -35.96
N ALA A 24 -48.25 13.83 -35.47
CA ALA A 24 -49.44 14.37 -36.11
C ALA A 24 -49.48 15.92 -36.11
N GLU A 25 -49.06 16.56 -35.01
CA GLU A 25 -48.92 18.02 -34.95
C GLU A 25 -47.85 18.54 -35.92
N PHE A 26 -46.71 17.86 -36.00
CA PHE A 26 -45.62 18.20 -36.92
C PHE A 26 -46.07 18.14 -38.39
N LEU A 27 -46.78 17.07 -38.76
CA LEU A 27 -47.34 16.91 -40.11
C LEU A 27 -48.42 17.96 -40.41
N LYS A 28 -49.29 18.29 -39.44
CA LYS A 28 -50.31 19.35 -39.59
C LYS A 28 -49.71 20.73 -39.82
N ARG A 29 -48.54 21.02 -39.24
CA ARG A 29 -47.79 22.27 -39.46
C ARG A 29 -47.04 22.29 -40.81
N GLY A 30 -47.18 21.25 -41.64
CA GLY A 30 -46.53 21.14 -42.94
C GLY A 30 -45.10 20.58 -42.90
N GLY A 31 -44.68 19.99 -41.78
CA GLY A 31 -43.40 19.32 -41.67
C GLY A 31 -43.34 18.05 -42.53
N VAL A 32 -42.20 17.77 -43.15
CA VAL A 32 -41.96 16.55 -43.95
C VAL A 32 -40.93 15.69 -43.23
N ILE A 33 -41.28 14.45 -42.89
CA ILE A 33 -40.36 13.50 -42.26
C ILE A 33 -39.55 12.81 -43.36
N GLY A 34 -38.27 13.17 -43.49
CA GLY A 34 -37.34 12.53 -44.40
C GLY A 34 -36.81 11.22 -43.83
N THR A 35 -37.26 10.08 -44.36
CA THR A 35 -36.68 8.77 -44.02
C THR A 35 -35.39 8.58 -44.79
N LEU A 36 -34.25 8.78 -44.11
CA LEU A 36 -32.94 8.50 -44.70
C LEU A 36 -32.78 6.98 -44.91
N LYS A 37 -32.72 6.55 -46.18
CA LYS A 37 -32.50 5.13 -46.52
C LYS A 37 -31.04 4.75 -46.28
N GLY A 38 -30.75 4.21 -45.10
CA GLY A 38 -29.53 3.46 -44.79
C GLY A 38 -28.28 4.30 -44.62
N PHE A 39 -27.48 3.98 -43.60
CA PHE A 39 -26.11 4.49 -43.48
C PHE A 39 -25.23 3.65 -44.43
N PRO A 40 -24.58 4.24 -45.45
CA PRO A 40 -23.83 3.47 -46.44
C PRO A 40 -22.52 2.89 -45.90
N VAL A 41 -22.14 3.16 -44.66
CA VAL A 41 -20.91 2.65 -44.08
C VAL A 41 -21.21 1.39 -43.29
N ARG A 42 -21.16 0.24 -43.97
CA ARG A 42 -20.87 -1.01 -43.25
C ARG A 42 -19.42 -0.92 -42.77
N PRO A 43 -19.13 -0.95 -41.46
CA PRO A 43 -17.75 -1.06 -41.01
C PRO A 43 -17.15 -2.33 -41.61
N GLU A 44 -15.94 -2.23 -42.15
CA GLU A 44 -15.28 -3.40 -42.75
C GLU A 44 -15.25 -4.55 -41.73
N PRO A 45 -15.64 -5.77 -42.14
CA PRO A 45 -15.59 -6.92 -41.24
C PRO A 45 -14.13 -7.14 -40.83
N LYS A 46 -13.87 -7.02 -39.53
CA LYS A 46 -12.55 -7.34 -38.96
C LYS A 46 -12.16 -8.74 -39.42
N ARG A 47 -11.05 -8.86 -40.14
CA ARG A 47 -10.49 -10.15 -40.56
C ARG A 47 -10.22 -10.97 -39.30
N TYR A 48 -11.08 -11.94 -39.01
CA TYR A 48 -10.83 -12.89 -37.94
C TYR A 48 -9.58 -13.68 -38.29
N GLY A 49 -8.57 -13.50 -37.46
CA GLY A 49 -7.21 -13.98 -37.57
C GLY A 49 -6.45 -13.32 -36.43
N ARG A 50 -5.45 -13.99 -35.86
CA ARG A 50 -4.70 -13.50 -34.70
C ARG A 50 -3.87 -12.27 -35.11
N MET A 51 -4.52 -11.12 -35.23
CA MET A 51 -3.92 -9.82 -35.45
C MET A 51 -3.39 -9.38 -34.10
N THR A 52 -2.10 -9.57 -33.86
CA THR A 52 -1.40 -8.68 -32.92
C THR A 52 -1.72 -7.28 -33.43
N ALA A 53 -2.50 -6.50 -32.66
CA ALA A 53 -2.65 -5.08 -32.96
C ALA A 53 -1.23 -4.53 -33.15
N PRO A 54 -0.96 -3.66 -34.14
CA PRO A 54 0.28 -2.90 -34.09
C PRO A 54 0.28 -2.27 -32.70
N THR A 55 1.23 -2.64 -31.86
CA THR A 55 1.33 -2.11 -30.51
C THR A 55 1.35 -0.61 -30.69
N ALA A 56 0.20 0.05 -30.46
CA ALA A 56 0.13 1.49 -30.54
C ALA A 56 1.24 1.96 -29.62
N ARG A 57 2.23 2.67 -30.17
CA ARG A 57 3.33 3.20 -29.38
C ARG A 57 2.66 3.85 -28.17
N PRO A 58 2.98 3.44 -26.93
CA PRO A 58 2.46 4.16 -25.79
C PRO A 58 2.78 5.63 -26.03
N PRO A 59 1.82 6.55 -25.84
CA PRO A 59 2.10 7.97 -25.99
C PRO A 59 3.38 8.27 -25.22
N GLU A 60 4.31 8.97 -25.85
CA GLU A 60 5.57 9.30 -25.20
C GLU A 60 5.27 9.86 -23.81
N PRO A 61 5.94 9.37 -22.76
CA PRO A 61 5.65 9.81 -21.41
C PRO A 61 5.82 11.32 -21.38
N HIS A 62 4.70 12.04 -21.32
CA HIS A 62 4.70 13.49 -21.27
C HIS A 62 5.27 13.85 -19.90
N ARG A 63 6.60 14.04 -19.85
CA ARG A 63 7.25 14.58 -18.67
C ARG A 63 6.63 15.96 -18.47
N ARG A 64 5.76 16.10 -17.47
CA ARG A 64 5.36 17.43 -17.00
C ARG A 64 6.68 18.13 -16.66
N THR A 65 6.99 19.19 -17.38
CA THR A 65 8.12 20.05 -17.03
C THR A 65 7.93 20.51 -15.59
N LYS A 66 9.03 20.74 -14.86
CA LYS A 66 8.95 21.23 -13.47
C LYS A 66 8.08 22.50 -13.37
N GLU A 67 8.07 23.30 -14.43
CA GLU A 67 7.25 24.50 -14.58
C GLU A 67 5.76 24.19 -14.69
N ALA A 68 5.35 23.23 -15.53
CA ALA A 68 3.96 22.78 -15.61
C ALA A 68 3.45 22.19 -14.30
N MET A 69 4.32 21.49 -13.55
CA MET A 69 3.99 21.01 -12.20
C MET A 69 3.82 22.14 -11.19
N ARG A 70 4.63 23.20 -11.28
CA ARG A 70 4.51 24.39 -10.42
C ARG A 70 3.26 25.21 -10.74
N ALA A 71 2.90 25.34 -12.03
CA ALA A 71 1.70 26.06 -12.47
C ALA A 71 0.40 25.34 -12.07
N ALA A 72 0.41 24.00 -12.04
CA ALA A 72 -0.73 23.18 -11.63
C ALA A 72 -0.79 22.95 -10.11
N ALA A 73 0.16 23.48 -9.33
CA ALA A 73 0.14 23.33 -7.88
C ALA A 73 -0.97 24.21 -7.29
N PRO A 74 -1.87 23.67 -6.46
CA PRO A 74 -2.87 24.48 -5.79
C PRO A 74 -2.18 25.55 -4.91
N PRO A 75 -2.78 26.76 -4.79
CA PRO A 75 -2.22 27.80 -3.93
C PRO A 75 -2.09 27.25 -2.50
N PRO A 76 -1.00 27.60 -1.78
CA PRO A 76 -0.81 27.14 -0.42
C PRO A 76 -2.00 27.61 0.42
N SER A 77 -2.70 26.66 1.03
CA SER A 77 -3.85 26.97 1.87
C SER A 77 -3.42 27.84 3.06
N THR A 78 -4.11 28.96 3.26
CA THR A 78 -3.87 29.92 4.34
C THR A 78 -4.09 29.35 5.75
N GLN A 79 -4.77 28.20 5.86
CA GLN A 79 -5.00 27.48 7.13
C GLN A 79 -3.82 26.61 7.58
N ASN A 80 -2.83 26.38 6.71
CA ASN A 80 -1.62 25.68 7.11
C ASN A 80 -0.62 26.71 7.67
N LEU A 81 -0.51 26.79 8.99
CA LEU A 81 0.69 27.30 9.66
C LEU A 81 1.94 26.72 8.96
N PRO A 82 3.08 27.43 8.91
CA PRO A 82 4.26 26.99 8.20
C PRO A 82 4.56 25.53 8.54
N ARG A 83 4.48 24.67 7.52
CA ARG A 83 4.63 23.23 7.65
C ARG A 83 6.03 22.92 8.14
N GLY A 84 6.20 22.81 9.45
CA GLY A 84 7.46 22.39 10.07
C GLY A 84 8.12 23.33 11.06
N HIS A 85 7.47 24.42 11.51
CA HIS A 85 7.95 25.15 12.68
C HIS A 85 7.02 24.88 13.86
N VAL A 86 7.42 23.89 14.68
CA VAL A 86 6.92 23.76 16.04
C VAL A 86 7.51 24.95 16.80
N SER A 87 6.69 25.70 17.55
CA SER A 87 7.20 26.85 18.29
C SER A 87 8.30 26.42 19.26
N ASP A 88 9.29 27.28 19.49
CA ASP A 88 10.41 26.98 20.38
C ASP A 88 9.93 26.61 21.80
N GLU A 89 8.80 27.16 22.22
CA GLU A 89 8.10 26.81 23.47
C GLU A 89 7.66 25.35 23.50
N VAL A 90 7.05 24.86 22.41
CA VAL A 90 6.59 23.46 22.31
C VAL A 90 7.80 22.53 22.21
N VAL A 91 8.88 22.95 21.55
CA VAL A 91 10.14 22.19 21.55
C VAL A 91 10.73 22.10 22.96
N ALA A 92 10.73 23.19 23.73
CA ALA A 92 11.19 23.20 25.11
C ALA A 92 10.35 22.27 26.01
N GLN A 93 9.03 22.29 25.83
CA GLN A 93 8.10 21.39 26.51
C GLN A 93 8.38 19.92 26.15
N ILE A 94 8.51 19.60 24.85
CA ILE A 94 8.84 18.26 24.36
C ILE A 94 10.17 17.79 24.94
N ARG A 95 11.18 18.67 25.01
CA ARG A 95 12.51 18.36 25.57
C ARG A 95 12.41 17.98 27.05
N HIS A 96 11.65 18.73 27.84
CA HIS A 96 11.42 18.40 29.25
C HIS A 96 10.70 17.05 29.41
N MET A 97 9.70 16.78 28.57
CA MET A 97 8.98 15.51 28.60
C MET A 97 9.83 14.32 28.14
N ALA A 98 10.73 14.53 27.18
CA ALA A 98 11.60 13.49 26.62
C ALA A 98 12.53 12.86 27.67
N GLN A 99 12.90 13.61 28.71
CA GLN A 99 13.72 13.13 29.83
C GLN A 99 12.97 12.09 30.69
N THR A 100 11.65 12.23 30.81
CA THR A 100 10.84 11.45 31.76
C THR A 100 9.99 10.36 31.08
N THR A 101 9.55 10.60 29.84
CA THR A 101 8.51 9.81 29.16
C THR A 101 8.98 9.28 27.81
N THR A 102 8.29 8.24 27.31
CA THR A 102 8.59 7.63 26.00
C THR A 102 8.05 8.48 24.85
N ILE A 103 8.63 8.34 23.66
CA ILE A 103 8.19 9.06 22.46
C ILE A 103 6.69 8.87 22.14
N THR A 104 6.13 7.70 22.49
CA THR A 104 4.70 7.40 22.30
C THR A 104 3.85 8.23 23.25
N ASP A 105 4.26 8.35 24.51
CA ASP A 105 3.54 9.12 25.53
C ASP A 105 3.64 10.61 25.26
N VAL A 106 4.81 11.09 24.80
CA VAL A 106 4.97 12.46 24.32
C VAL A 106 4.01 12.73 23.16
N GLY A 107 3.91 11.83 22.19
CA GLY A 107 2.97 11.99 21.05
C GLY A 107 1.51 12.01 21.47
N ARG A 108 1.12 11.17 22.44
CA ARG A 108 -0.24 11.18 23.01
C ARG A 108 -0.56 12.49 23.73
N ASN A 109 0.39 13.02 24.48
CA ASN A 109 0.20 14.22 25.30
C ASN A 109 0.25 15.51 24.47
N THR A 110 1.11 15.58 23.45
CA THR A 110 1.31 16.79 22.63
C THR A 110 0.49 16.81 21.34
N GLY A 111 -0.04 15.67 20.90
CA GLY A 111 -0.73 15.53 19.60
C GLY A 111 0.20 15.62 18.39
N VAL A 112 1.51 15.75 18.61
CA VAL A 112 2.51 15.82 17.54
C VAL A 112 2.76 14.43 16.96
N SER A 113 2.79 14.34 15.63
CA SER A 113 3.03 13.06 14.94
C SER A 113 4.41 12.47 15.31
N HIS A 114 4.48 11.13 15.37
CA HIS A 114 5.70 10.40 15.72
C HIS A 114 6.88 10.70 14.76
N HIS A 115 6.60 11.02 13.49
CA HIS A 115 7.62 11.45 12.54
C HIS A 115 8.20 12.82 12.93
N MET A 116 7.34 13.78 13.26
CA MET A 116 7.78 15.12 13.67
C MET A 116 8.57 15.07 14.98
N LEU A 117 8.15 14.27 15.96
CA LEU A 117 8.90 14.09 17.21
C LEU A 117 10.34 13.59 16.98
N ARG A 118 10.54 12.64 16.05
CA ARG A 118 11.89 12.19 15.65
C ARG A 118 12.68 13.29 14.94
N LYS A 119 12.01 14.11 14.13
CA LYS A 119 12.65 15.25 13.45
C LYS A 119 13.15 16.29 14.47
N ILE A 120 12.31 16.65 15.44
CA ILE A 120 12.65 17.59 16.53
C ILE A 120 13.82 17.05 17.37
N ALA A 121 13.77 15.77 17.76
CA ALA A 121 14.88 15.12 18.47
C ALA A 121 16.20 15.21 17.70
N SER A 122 16.15 14.98 16.38
CA SER A 122 17.33 15.08 15.50
C SER A 122 17.85 16.52 15.38
N GLU A 123 16.95 17.50 15.19
CA GLU A 123 17.30 18.92 15.04
C GLU A 123 17.86 19.53 16.34
N HIS A 124 17.29 19.14 17.48
CA HIS A 124 17.62 19.69 18.79
C HIS A 124 18.55 18.79 19.63
N ARG A 125 19.06 17.69 19.05
CA ARG A 125 20.04 16.77 19.64
C ARG A 125 19.65 16.23 21.02
N PHE A 126 18.44 15.71 21.15
CA PHE A 126 18.03 14.98 22.35
C PHE A 126 17.32 13.69 21.96
N ASP A 127 17.35 12.71 22.86
CA ASP A 127 16.66 11.44 22.70
C ASP A 127 15.49 11.33 23.70
N TYR A 128 14.50 10.53 23.35
CA TYR A 128 13.41 10.18 24.25
C TYR A 128 13.80 9.00 25.12
N LYS A 129 13.21 8.89 26.32
CA LYS A 129 13.39 7.71 27.16
C LYS A 129 13.00 6.44 26.37
N PRO A 130 13.87 5.41 26.30
CA PRO A 130 13.52 4.16 25.66
C PRO A 130 12.33 3.54 26.37
N PHE A 131 11.48 2.85 25.61
CA PHE A 131 10.42 2.06 26.21
C PHE A 131 11.04 0.85 26.90
N ASP A 132 11.03 0.87 28.23
CA ASP A 132 11.37 -0.28 29.05
C ASP A 132 10.11 -1.18 29.12
N PRO A 133 10.07 -2.33 28.43
CA PRO A 133 8.98 -3.27 28.65
C PRO A 133 8.99 -3.65 30.13
N SER A 134 7.82 -3.68 30.76
CA SER A 134 7.71 -4.11 32.16
C SER A 134 8.43 -5.45 32.36
N PRO A 135 9.00 -5.73 33.55
CA PRO A 135 9.66 -7.00 33.83
C PRO A 135 8.78 -8.22 33.47
N SER A 136 7.46 -8.07 33.57
CA SER A 136 6.48 -9.07 33.14
C SER A 136 6.43 -9.28 31.62
N LEU A 137 6.56 -8.24 30.79
CA LEU A 137 6.62 -8.40 29.33
C LEU A 137 8.00 -8.92 28.86
N ALA A 138 9.06 -8.55 29.58
CA ALA A 138 10.39 -9.12 29.35
C ALA A 138 10.43 -10.61 29.73
N CYS A 139 9.82 -11.00 30.86
CA CYS A 139 9.72 -12.40 31.26
C CYS A 139 8.82 -13.21 30.32
N VAL A 140 7.80 -12.62 29.71
CA VAL A 140 6.98 -13.28 28.67
C VAL A 140 7.81 -13.63 27.43
N LYS A 141 8.78 -12.79 27.03
CA LYS A 141 9.71 -13.14 25.94
C LYS A 141 10.67 -14.26 26.34
N ALA A 142 11.20 -14.22 27.56
CA ALA A 142 12.10 -15.25 28.09
C ALA A 142 11.38 -16.60 28.29
N ALA A 143 10.15 -16.60 28.80
CA ALA A 143 9.33 -17.79 29.03
C ALA A 143 8.87 -18.47 27.73
N ARG A 144 8.86 -17.74 26.60
CA ARG A 144 8.59 -18.31 25.28
C ARG A 144 9.78 -19.11 24.72
N ILE A 145 10.97 -18.94 25.29
CA ILE A 145 12.16 -19.68 24.89
C ILE A 145 12.18 -20.99 25.66
N ASP A 146 12.01 -22.10 24.95
CA ASP A 146 12.20 -23.42 25.53
C ASP A 146 13.68 -23.83 25.37
N PRO A 147 14.45 -23.91 26.48
CA PRO A 147 15.88 -24.18 26.43
C PRO A 147 16.20 -25.60 25.90
N VAL A 148 15.27 -26.55 26.06
CA VAL A 148 15.47 -27.94 25.65
C VAL A 148 15.42 -28.04 24.13
N THR A 149 14.40 -27.43 23.49
CA THR A 149 14.31 -27.39 22.03
C THR A 149 15.45 -26.59 21.41
N ASP A 150 15.90 -25.51 22.04
CA ASP A 150 17.06 -24.74 21.60
C ASP A 150 18.34 -25.58 21.60
N ALA A 151 18.59 -26.35 22.68
CA ALA A 151 19.74 -27.24 22.76
C ALA A 151 19.72 -28.31 21.65
N LEU A 152 18.57 -28.92 21.37
CA LEU A 152 18.42 -29.90 20.29
C LEU A 152 18.66 -29.26 18.90
N ASN A 153 18.14 -28.05 18.68
CA ASN A 153 18.35 -27.32 17.44
C ASN A 153 19.82 -26.94 17.25
N VAL A 154 20.53 -26.55 18.31
CA VAL A 154 21.97 -26.27 18.28
C VAL A 154 22.77 -27.50 17.86
N LEU A 155 22.44 -28.68 18.36
CA LEU A 155 23.10 -29.93 17.94
C LEU A 155 22.88 -30.19 16.44
N ARG A 156 21.63 -30.07 15.96
CA ARG A 156 21.29 -30.23 14.55
C ARG A 156 22.00 -29.19 13.66
N ILE A 157 22.15 -27.97 14.14
CA ILE A 157 22.89 -26.90 13.46
C ILE A 157 24.37 -27.27 13.33
N LYS A 158 25.01 -27.77 14.40
CA LYS A 158 26.41 -28.22 14.36
C LYS A 158 26.59 -29.38 13.37
N GLU A 159 25.70 -30.38 13.40
CA GLU A 159 25.73 -31.47 12.42
C GLU A 159 25.59 -30.98 10.96
N ALA A 160 24.67 -30.03 10.72
CA ALA A 160 24.49 -29.45 9.39
C ALA A 160 25.72 -28.66 8.92
N ARG A 161 26.41 -27.97 9.86
CA ARG A 161 27.69 -27.29 9.61
C ARG A 161 28.76 -28.30 9.19
N ASP A 162 28.89 -29.40 9.92
CA ASP A 162 29.91 -30.42 9.68
C ASP A 162 29.70 -31.13 8.33
N ARG A 163 28.43 -31.31 7.92
CA ARG A 163 28.04 -31.74 6.57
C ARG A 163 28.34 -30.70 5.48
N GLY A 164 28.73 -29.49 5.84
CA GLY A 164 29.05 -28.40 4.91
C GLY A 164 27.81 -27.77 4.25
N LEU A 165 26.65 -27.83 4.89
CA LEU A 165 25.42 -27.21 4.38
C LEU A 165 25.48 -25.69 4.54
N SER A 166 24.89 -24.95 3.60
CA SER A 166 24.71 -23.50 3.75
C SER A 166 23.67 -23.20 4.84
N ARG A 167 23.70 -21.98 5.41
CA ARG A 167 22.75 -21.57 6.46
C ARG A 167 21.28 -21.72 6.01
N LYS A 168 20.99 -21.40 4.75
CA LYS A 168 19.65 -21.59 4.16
C LYS A 168 19.25 -23.07 4.13
N ALA A 169 20.13 -23.94 3.61
CA ALA A 169 19.85 -25.38 3.53
C ALA A 169 19.69 -26.02 4.92
N ALA A 170 20.52 -25.63 5.89
CA ALA A 170 20.41 -26.09 7.28
C ALA A 170 19.08 -25.65 7.92
N LYS A 171 18.70 -24.39 7.72
CA LYS A 171 17.42 -23.85 8.20
C LYS A 171 16.24 -24.63 7.62
N ASP A 172 16.23 -24.83 6.31
CA ASP A 172 15.14 -25.53 5.61
C ASP A 172 15.09 -27.02 6.01
N LEU A 173 16.24 -27.66 6.28
CA LEU A 173 16.33 -29.04 6.76
C LEU A 173 15.81 -29.21 8.20
N ILE A 174 16.18 -28.30 9.10
CA ILE A 174 15.81 -28.36 10.52
C ILE A 174 14.38 -27.85 10.74
N GLY A 175 13.85 -27.03 9.83
CA GLY A 175 12.50 -26.47 9.89
C GLY A 175 12.38 -25.27 10.83
N ILE A 176 13.46 -24.50 11.03
CA ILE A 176 13.50 -23.34 11.94
C ILE A 176 13.40 -22.01 11.18
N SER A 177 12.98 -20.94 11.85
CA SER A 177 12.98 -19.60 11.24
C SER A 177 14.40 -19.03 11.14
N SER A 178 14.60 -18.04 10.26
CA SER A 178 15.90 -17.34 10.15
C SER A 178 16.25 -16.60 11.44
N THR A 179 15.26 -15.97 12.06
CA THR A 179 15.43 -15.25 13.34
C THR A 179 15.82 -16.18 14.48
N LEU A 180 15.25 -17.39 14.53
CA LEU A 180 15.61 -18.42 15.51
C LEU A 180 17.03 -18.91 15.27
N MET A 181 17.40 -19.21 14.02
CA MET A 181 18.76 -19.61 13.66
C MET A 181 19.79 -18.53 14.07
N GLU A 182 19.56 -17.27 13.72
CA GLU A 182 20.47 -16.16 14.06
C GLU A 182 20.62 -15.96 15.58
N ARG A 183 19.51 -16.09 16.32
CA ARG A 183 19.53 -16.08 17.78
C ARG A 183 20.41 -17.20 18.33
N LEU A 184 20.19 -18.44 17.92
CA LEU A 184 20.97 -19.60 18.39
C LEU A 184 22.46 -19.49 18.04
N LEU A 185 22.79 -19.00 16.84
CA LEU A 185 24.19 -18.76 16.46
C LEU A 185 24.87 -17.73 17.37
N LYS A 186 24.14 -16.66 17.75
CA LYS A 186 24.65 -15.61 18.63
C LYS A 186 24.75 -16.08 20.09
N ASP A 187 23.69 -16.66 20.62
CA ASP A 187 23.59 -17.07 22.03
C ASP A 187 24.59 -18.18 22.37
N PHE A 188 24.82 -19.11 21.45
CA PHE A 188 25.77 -20.22 21.62
C PHE A 188 27.12 -19.99 20.92
N ALA A 189 27.38 -18.77 20.43
CA ALA A 189 28.63 -18.37 19.77
C ALA A 189 29.11 -19.36 18.68
N ILE A 190 28.18 -19.83 17.84
CA ILE A 190 28.46 -20.79 16.76
C ILE A 190 28.85 -20.03 15.50
N ASP A 191 30.08 -20.22 15.04
CA ASP A 191 30.52 -19.69 13.75
C ASP A 191 29.97 -20.53 12.60
N TYR A 192 28.90 -20.08 11.97
CA TYR A 192 28.25 -20.77 10.85
C TYR A 192 28.40 -19.97 9.53
N PRO A 193 29.02 -20.55 8.49
CA PRO A 193 29.29 -19.85 7.24
C PRO A 193 28.01 -19.49 6.49
N LEU A 194 27.96 -18.28 5.94
CA LEU A 194 26.78 -17.79 5.19
C LEU A 194 26.59 -18.59 3.89
N HIS A 195 27.70 -18.94 3.25
CA HIS A 195 27.74 -19.69 2.00
C HIS A 195 28.20 -21.13 2.22
N ARG A 196 27.85 -22.01 1.28
CA ARG A 196 28.27 -23.41 1.31
C ARG A 196 29.81 -23.48 1.28
N ILE A 197 30.41 -24.20 2.21
CA ILE A 197 31.85 -24.50 2.15
C ILE A 197 32.06 -25.46 0.98
N ARG A 198 32.69 -24.98 -0.10
CA ARG A 198 33.14 -25.84 -1.19
C ARG A 198 34.45 -26.47 -0.72
N ARG A 199 34.42 -27.78 -0.39
CA ARG A 199 35.66 -28.54 -0.20
C ARG A 199 36.33 -28.65 -1.57
N LYS A 200 37.61 -28.27 -1.65
CA LYS A 200 38.47 -28.50 -2.81
C LYS A 200 38.93 -29.94 -2.83
#